data_AF-A0A524NMH5-F1
#
_entry.id   AF-A0A524NMH5-F1
#
_cell.length_a   1.000
_cell.length_b   1.000
_cell.length_c   1.000
_cell.angle_alpha   90.00
_cell.angle_beta   90.00
_cell.angle_gamma   90.00
#
_symmetry.space_group_name_H-M   'P 1'
#
loop_
_entity.id
_entity.type
_entity.pdbx_description
1 polymer ?
#
loop_
_entity_poly.entity_id
_entity_poly.type
_entity_poly.pdbx_seq_one_letter_code
_entity_poly.pdbx_strand_id
1 'polypeptide(L)' 'MMFETDFPHPTSMAPGPASSAVHPAEYAASVLAGVLEETVEKVLHGTAARLYGLEA' A
#
# COMPACT_ATOMS: atom_id res chain seq x y z
N MET A 1 -0.03 11.58 1.64
CA MET A 1 -0.63 10.30 2.03
C MET A 1 0.37 9.21 1.66
N MET A 2 0.48 8.15 2.46
CA MET A 2 1.37 7.00 2.19
C MET A 2 0.59 5.73 2.49
N PHE A 3 0.70 4.73 1.61
CA PHE A 3 0.13 3.41 1.84
C PHE A 3 1.06 2.58 2.74
N GLU A 4 0.48 1.86 3.69
CA GLU A 4 1.19 0.92 4.54
C GLU A 4 0.41 -0.40 4.68
N THR A 5 1.12 -1.46 5.07
CA THR A 5 0.53 -2.78 5.29
C THR A 5 0.29 -3.08 6.77
N ASP A 6 0.88 -2.28 7.66
CA ASP A 6 0.84 -2.44 9.11
C ASP A 6 1.41 -3.79 9.64
N PHE A 7 2.21 -4.49 8.83
CA PHE A 7 2.77 -5.80 9.21
C PHE A 7 3.73 -5.69 10.41
N PRO A 8 3.67 -6.59 11.42
CA PRO A 8 2.82 -7.79 11.53
C PRO A 8 1.62 -7.62 12.47
N HIS A 9 1.02 -6.44 12.58
CA HIS A 9 -0.13 -6.24 13.47
C HIS A 9 -1.28 -7.24 13.17
N PRO A 10 -2.11 -7.61 14.16
CA PRO A 10 -3.20 -8.57 13.96
C PRO A 10 -4.21 -8.20 12.88
N THR A 11 -4.36 -6.89 12.60
CA THR A 11 -5.24 -6.33 11.57
C THR A 11 -4.48 -5.88 10.31
N SER A 12 -3.20 -6.24 10.20
CA SER A 12 -2.36 -5.93 9.05
C SER A 12 -2.84 -6.64 7.78
N MET A 13 -2.30 -6.22 6.64
CA MET A 13 -2.61 -6.83 5.35
C MET A 13 -1.85 -8.13 5.07
N ALA A 14 -1.19 -8.74 6.07
CA ALA A 14 -0.57 -10.04 5.86
C ALA A 14 -1.64 -11.16 5.90
N PRO A 15 -1.76 -11.96 4.82
CA PRO A 15 -2.69 -13.08 4.81
C PRO A 15 -2.23 -14.17 5.79
N GLY A 16 -3.11 -14.53 6.71
CA GLY A 16 -2.95 -15.63 7.66
C GLY A 16 -4.06 -16.68 7.48
N PRO A 17 -3.94 -17.86 8.14
CA PRO A 17 -5.00 -18.87 8.12
C PRO A 17 -6.34 -18.27 8.57
N ALA A 18 -7.38 -18.45 7.76
CA ALA A 18 -8.73 -17.90 7.97
C ALA A 18 -8.82 -16.36 8.05
N SER A 19 -7.80 -15.63 7.59
CA SER A 19 -7.89 -14.17 7.39
C SER A 19 -8.68 -13.85 6.12
N SER A 20 -9.41 -12.74 6.12
CA SER A 20 -10.00 -12.14 4.91
C SER A 20 -9.01 -11.25 4.15
N ALA A 21 -7.80 -11.02 4.70
CA ALA A 21 -6.77 -10.23 4.04
C ALA A 21 -6.30 -10.90 2.74
N VAL A 22 -6.15 -10.10 1.69
CA VAL A 22 -5.53 -10.48 0.41
C VAL A 22 -4.10 -9.95 0.34
N HIS A 23 -3.35 -10.31 -0.69
CA HIS A 23 -2.00 -9.77 -0.86
C HIS A 23 -2.07 -8.23 -1.00
N PRO A 24 -1.20 -7.45 -0.33
CA PRO A 24 -1.31 -5.99 -0.31
C PRO A 24 -1.34 -5.35 -1.71
N ALA A 25 -0.60 -5.91 -2.67
CA ALA A 25 -0.60 -5.44 -4.05
C ALA A 25 -1.95 -5.64 -4.75
N GLU A 26 -2.65 -6.75 -4.49
CA GLU A 26 -3.98 -7.02 -5.05
C GLU A 26 -5.01 -6.06 -4.45
N TYR A 27 -4.96 -5.84 -3.13
CA TYR A 27 -5.81 -4.87 -2.47
C TYR A 27 -5.60 -3.47 -3.05
N ALA A 28 -4.36 -2.99 -3.12
CA ALA A 28 -4.02 -1.68 -3.67
C ALA A 28 -4.50 -1.50 -5.12
N ALA A 29 -4.29 -2.50 -5.98
CA ALA A 29 -4.77 -2.47 -7.36
C ALA A 29 -6.30 -2.36 -7.44
N SER A 30 -7.02 -3.09 -6.56
CA SER A 30 -8.49 -3.08 -6.56
C SER A 30 -9.07 -1.75 -6.05
N VAL A 31 -8.56 -1.22 -4.94
CA VAL A 31 -9.13 -0.03 -4.27
C VAL A 31 -8.74 1.29 -4.94
N LEU A 32 -7.64 1.29 -5.68
CA LEU A 32 -7.17 2.46 -6.43
C LEU A 32 -7.61 2.41 -7.91
N ALA A 33 -8.41 1.43 -8.31
CA ALA A 33 -8.94 1.35 -9.66
C ALA A 33 -9.72 2.63 -10.02
N GLY A 34 -9.34 3.26 -11.15
CA GLY A 34 -9.95 4.51 -11.62
C GLY A 34 -9.38 5.80 -11.01
N VAL A 35 -8.42 5.69 -10.07
CA VAL A 35 -7.63 6.84 -9.62
C VAL A 35 -6.56 7.18 -10.66
N LEU A 36 -6.26 8.47 -10.82
CA LEU A 36 -5.19 8.93 -11.73
C LEU A 36 -3.84 8.31 -11.35
N GLU A 37 -3.09 7.86 -12.35
CA GLU A 37 -1.80 7.19 -12.17
C GLU A 37 -0.80 8.03 -11.37
N GLU A 38 -0.74 9.34 -11.63
CA GLU A 38 0.10 10.29 -10.88
C GLU A 38 -0.26 10.39 -9.38
N THR A 39 -1.51 10.09 -9.02
CA THR A 39 -1.94 10.08 -7.62
C THR A 39 -1.61 8.74 -6.99
N VAL A 40 -1.79 7.64 -7.72
CA VAL A 40 -1.41 6.28 -7.28
C VAL A 40 0.09 6.20 -7.01
N GLU A 41 0.93 6.74 -7.90
CA GLU A 41 2.39 6.82 -7.72
C GLU A 41 2.75 7.52 -6.40
N LYS A 42 2.16 8.70 -6.13
CA LYS A 42 2.44 9.45 -4.91
C LYS A 42 2.05 8.72 -3.63
N VAL A 43 0.95 7.95 -3.66
CA VAL A 43 0.42 7.22 -2.50
C VAL A 43 1.23 5.95 -2.24
N LEU A 44 1.59 5.19 -3.29
CA LEU A 44 2.30 3.93 -3.16
C LEU A 44 3.82 4.09 -3.05
N HIS A 45 4.39 5.23 -3.49
CA HIS A 45 5.83 5.44 -3.51
C HIS A 45 6.25 6.88 -3.20
N GLY A 46 5.96 7.84 -4.10
CA GLY A 46 6.65 9.14 -4.12
C GLY A 46 6.60 9.94 -2.81
N THR A 47 5.49 9.89 -2.06
CA THR A 47 5.41 10.56 -0.76
C THR A 47 6.37 9.95 0.27
N ALA A 48 6.44 8.62 0.33
CA ALA A 48 7.31 7.90 1.26
C ALA A 48 8.77 8.05 0.86
N ALA A 49 9.08 7.91 -0.43
CA ALA A 49 10.44 8.06 -0.95
C ALA A 49 11.02 9.44 -0.60
N ARG A 50 10.27 10.51 -0.86
CA ARG A 50 10.70 11.87 -0.52
C ARG A 50 10.86 12.09 0.98
N LEU A 51 9.90 11.62 1.78
CA LEU A 51 9.91 11.84 3.23
C LEU A 51 11.06 11.09 3.92
N TYR A 52 11.37 9.89 3.45
CA TYR A 52 12.41 9.04 4.03
C TYR A 52 13.77 9.18 3.33
N GLY A 53 13.91 10.07 2.33
CA GLY A 53 15.17 10.28 1.61
C GLY A 53 15.60 9.08 0.77
N LEU A 54 14.65 8.39 0.16
CA LEU A 54 14.85 7.22 -0.70
C LEU A 54 14.74 7.53 -2.19
N GLU A 55 14.61 8.82 -2.55
CA GLU A 55 14.73 9.26 -3.94
C GLU A 55 16.19 9.05 -4.40
N ALA A 56 16.39 8.34 -5.51
CA ALA A 56 17.71 8.03 -6.07
C ALA A 56 18.35 9.24 -6.78
#